data_AF-A0A4V3APY6-F1
#
_entry.id   AF-A0A4V3APY6-F1
#
_cell.length_a   1.000
_cell.length_b   1.000
_cell.length_c   1.000
_cell.angle_alpha   90.00
_cell.angle_beta   90.00
_cell.angle_gamma   90.00
#
_symmetry.space_group_name_H-M   'P 1'
#
loop_
_entity.id
_entity.type
_entity.pdbx_description
1 polymer ?
#
loop_
_entity_poly.entity_id
_entity_poly.type
_entity_poly.pdbx_seq_one_letter_code
_entity_poly.pdbx_strand_id
1 'polypeptide(L)'
;MSTSLTPQELEGKLNAHRELMIDMLAAMIGGETTISEFLQRLRDDATLKDNEEDPGVLPDGALAIENAAARELRSILEAARARAAADIR
;
A
#
# COMPACT_ATOMS: atom_id res chain seq x y z
N MET A 1 7.76 -24.17 2.59
CA MET A 1 7.40 -23.87 1.18
C MET A 1 7.91 -22.49 0.86
N SER A 2 8.85 -22.34 -0.07
CA SER A 2 9.22 -21.03 -0.59
C SER A 2 8.15 -20.64 -1.60
N THR A 3 7.17 -19.84 -1.18
CA THR A 3 6.11 -19.37 -2.07
C THR A 3 6.71 -18.30 -2.99
N SER A 4 7.25 -18.73 -4.13
CA SER A 4 7.70 -17.81 -5.17
C SER A 4 6.50 -17.05 -5.72
N LEU A 5 6.58 -15.71 -5.72
CA LEU A 5 5.56 -14.83 -6.27
C LEU A 5 5.35 -15.12 -7.75
N THR A 6 4.09 -15.07 -8.20
CA THR A 6 3.78 -15.02 -9.63
C THR A 6 4.30 -13.71 -10.24
N PRO A 7 4.56 -13.66 -11.56
CA PRO A 7 4.95 -12.42 -12.24
C PRO A 7 3.97 -11.26 -12.01
N GLN A 8 2.66 -11.56 -12.02
CA GLN A 8 1.59 -10.60 -11.78
C GLN A 8 1.63 -10.03 -10.37
N GLU A 9 1.88 -10.87 -9.37
CA GLU A 9 2.03 -10.42 -8.00
C GLU A 9 3.28 -9.56 -7.80
N LEU A 10 4.38 -9.93 -8.45
CA LEU A 10 5.61 -9.13 -8.42
C LEU A 10 5.39 -7.76 -9.07
N GLU A 11 4.73 -7.73 -10.23
CA GLU A 11 4.38 -6.49 -10.93
C GLU A 11 3.48 -5.59 -10.07
N GLY A 12 2.43 -6.15 -9.48
CA GLY A 12 1.54 -5.40 -8.59
C GLY A 12 2.27 -4.81 -7.39
N LYS A 13 3.13 -5.61 -6.75
CA LYS A 13 3.97 -5.13 -5.63
C LYS A 13 4.92 -4.01 -6.07
N LEU A 14 5.60 -4.15 -7.21
CA LEU A 14 6.51 -3.14 -7.74
C LEU A 14 5.79 -1.83 -8.08
N ASN A 15 4.62 -1.92 -8.70
CA ASN A 15 3.80 -0.75 -9.02
C ASN A 15 3.33 -0.04 -7.75
N ALA A 16 2.88 -0.77 -6.73
CA ALA A 16 2.49 -0.16 -5.45
C ALA A 16 3.63 0.65 -4.81
N HIS A 17 4.86 0.13 -4.83
CA HIS A 17 6.02 0.87 -4.33
C HIS A 17 6.32 2.09 -5.19
N ARG A 18 6.24 1.97 -6.52
CA ARG A 18 6.48 3.07 -7.44
C ARG A 18 5.51 4.22 -7.18
N GLU A 19 4.22 3.93 -7.11
CA GLU A 19 3.18 4.93 -6.85
C GLU A 19 3.37 5.57 -5.47
N LEU A 20 3.67 4.77 -4.44
CA LEU A 20 3.95 5.30 -3.11
C LEU A 20 5.15 6.28 -3.12
N MET A 21 6.23 5.94 -3.82
CA MET A 21 7.40 6.84 -3.93
C MET A 21 7.06 8.13 -4.68
N ILE A 22 6.24 8.05 -5.74
CA ILE A 22 5.78 9.24 -6.48
C ILE A 22 4.95 10.13 -5.57
N ASP A 23 3.98 9.56 -4.86
CA ASP A 23 3.12 10.30 -3.93
C ASP A 23 3.93 10.97 -2.80
N MET A 24 4.92 10.25 -2.24
CA MET A 24 5.83 10.81 -1.23
C MET A 24 6.63 12.00 -1.79
N LEU A 25 7.22 11.86 -2.97
CA LEU A 25 7.98 12.93 -3.60
C LEU A 25 7.09 14.13 -3.96
N ALA A 26 5.89 13.89 -4.49
CA ALA A 26 4.92 14.93 -4.79
C ALA A 26 4.53 15.70 -3.52
N ALA A 27 4.30 15.00 -2.41
CA ALA A 27 4.01 15.62 -1.12
C ALA A 27 5.19 16.47 -0.60
N MET A 28 6.42 15.96 -0.72
CA MET A 28 7.63 16.69 -0.32
C MET A 28 7.86 17.96 -1.16
N ILE A 29 7.53 17.92 -2.46
CA ILE A 29 7.65 19.07 -3.37
C ILE A 29 6.54 20.10 -3.10
N GLY A 30 5.32 19.64 -2.77
CA GLY A 30 4.15 20.50 -2.52
C GLY A 30 4.19 21.28 -1.20
N GLY A 31 5.08 20.92 -0.26
CA GLY A 31 5.23 21.57 1.04
C GLY A 31 4.34 20.96 2.15
N GLU A 32 4.36 21.56 3.34
CA GLU A 32 3.76 20.99 4.57
C GLU A 32 2.26 20.63 4.44
N THR A 33 1.47 21.43 3.71
CA THR A 33 0.05 21.16 3.49
C THR A 33 -0.17 19.83 2.73
N THR A 34 0.62 19.59 1.68
CA THR A 34 0.51 18.38 0.85
C THR A 34 0.99 17.12 1.57
N ILE A 35 1.93 17.26 2.51
CA ILE A 35 2.35 16.15 3.40
C ILE A 35 1.20 15.74 4.32
N SER A 36 0.50 16.71 4.92
CA SER A 36 -0.62 16.41 5.82
C SER A 36 -1.77 15.71 5.09
N GLU A 37 -2.10 16.16 3.88
CA GLU A 37 -3.11 15.53 3.01
C GLU A 37 -2.70 14.11 2.58
N PHE A 38 -1.43 13.91 2.23
CA PHE A 38 -0.90 12.59 1.90
C PHE A 38 -1.02 11.62 3.09
N LEU A 39 -0.61 12.05 4.29
CA LEU A 39 -0.72 11.23 5.49
C LEU A 39 -2.18 10.94 5.87
N GLN A 40 -3.09 11.90 5.63
CA GLN A 40 -4.52 11.69 5.83
C GLN A 40 -5.08 10.64 4.86
N ARG A 41 -4.78 10.74 3.55
CA ARG A 41 -5.19 9.74 2.55
C ARG A 41 -4.71 8.34 2.92
N LEU A 42 -3.43 8.21 3.31
CA LEU A 42 -2.88 6.92 3.75
C LEU A 42 -3.59 6.34 4.99
N ARG A 43 -4.13 7.21 5.86
CA ARG A 43 -4.92 6.77 7.01
C ARG A 43 -6.33 6.35 6.63
N ASP A 44 -6.96 7.09 5.74
CA ASP A 44 -8.33 6.83 5.30
C ASP A 44 -8.39 5.52 4.48
N ASP A 45 -7.41 5.29 3.60
CA ASP A 45 -7.28 4.04 2.84
C ASP A 45 -7.03 2.81 3.72
N ALA A 46 -6.27 2.97 4.80
CA ALA A 46 -6.06 1.89 5.78
C ALA A 46 -7.34 1.57 6.57
N THR A 47 -8.19 2.56 6.82
CA THR A 47 -9.42 2.40 7.60
C THR A 47 -10.56 1.82 6.76
N LEU A 48 -10.65 2.19 5.49
CA LEU A 48 -11.64 1.67 4.54
C LEU A 48 -11.47 0.16 4.28
N LYS A 49 -10.22 -0.32 4.23
CA LYS A 49 -9.90 -1.69 3.81
C LYS A 49 -9.97 -2.77 4.90
N ASP A 50 -10.07 -2.39 6.17
CA ASP A 50 -10.30 -3.34 7.28
C ASP A 50 -11.68 -4.03 7.17
N ASN A 51 -12.59 -3.46 6.38
CA ASN A 51 -13.98 -3.92 6.22
C ASN A 51 -14.26 -4.75 4.95
N GLU A 52 -13.29 -4.94 4.05
CA GLU A 52 -13.55 -5.50 2.70
C GLU A 52 -12.53 -6.56 2.21
N GLU A 53 -12.21 -7.59 3.01
CA GLU A 53 -11.56 -8.79 2.48
C GLU A 53 -12.57 -9.92 2.25
N ASP A 54 -13.08 -10.03 1.02
CA ASP A 54 -13.92 -11.16 0.58
C ASP A 54 -13.04 -12.28 -0.03
N PRO A 55 -12.95 -13.46 0.60
CA PRO A 55 -12.04 -14.52 0.18
C PRO A 55 -12.70 -15.42 -0.86
N GLY A 56 -12.44 -15.23 -2.15
CA GLY A 56 -12.87 -16.26 -3.11
C GLY A 56 -12.73 -16.04 -4.61
N VAL A 57 -12.42 -14.84 -5.09
CA VAL A 57 -12.38 -14.61 -6.54
C VAL A 57 -10.97 -14.84 -7.07
N LEU A 58 -10.80 -15.90 -7.87
CA LEU A 58 -9.60 -16.10 -8.70
C LEU A 58 -9.55 -14.94 -9.72
N PRO A 59 -8.61 -14.00 -9.57
CA PRO A 59 -8.61 -12.82 -10.41
C PRO A 59 -8.12 -13.17 -11.83
N ASP A 60 -8.63 -12.47 -12.83
CA ASP A 60 -7.91 -12.35 -14.10
C ASP A 60 -6.51 -11.73 -13.85
N GLY A 61 -5.63 -11.78 -14.86
CA GLY A 61 -4.26 -11.29 -14.70
C GLY A 61 -4.16 -9.83 -14.24
N ALA A 62 -5.11 -8.96 -14.62
CA ALA A 62 -5.12 -7.55 -14.23
C ALA A 62 -5.60 -7.36 -12.78
N LEU A 63 -6.68 -8.05 -12.41
CA LEU A 63 -7.20 -8.05 -11.05
C LEU A 63 -6.21 -8.71 -10.07
N ALA A 64 -5.36 -9.63 -10.53
CA ALA A 64 -4.27 -10.20 -9.72
C ALA A 64 -3.18 -9.17 -9.41
N ILE A 65 -2.82 -8.33 -10.40
CA ILE A 65 -1.88 -7.21 -10.24
C ILE A 65 -2.45 -6.18 -9.26
N GLU A 66 -3.70 -5.77 -9.46
CA GLU A 66 -4.37 -4.78 -8.58
C GLU A 66 -4.50 -5.29 -7.15
N ASN A 67 -4.90 -6.55 -6.97
CA ASN A 67 -4.97 -7.17 -5.64
C ASN A 67 -3.59 -7.28 -4.99
N ALA A 68 -2.54 -7.62 -5.75
CA ALA A 68 -1.18 -7.63 -5.23
C ALA A 68 -0.71 -6.24 -4.83
N ALA A 69 -1.01 -5.21 -5.62
CA ALA A 69 -0.69 -3.82 -5.32
C ALA A 69 -1.41 -3.34 -4.05
N ALA A 70 -2.71 -3.60 -3.93
CA ALA A 70 -3.51 -3.22 -2.77
C ALA A 70 -3.03 -3.91 -1.49
N ARG A 71 -2.71 -5.21 -1.55
CA ARG A 71 -2.12 -5.97 -0.43
C ARG A 71 -0.76 -5.41 -0.02
N GLU A 72 0.07 -5.05 -0.99
CA GLU A 72 1.39 -4.51 -0.71
C GLU A 72 1.32 -3.15 -0.02
N LEU A 73 0.48 -2.24 -0.52
CA LEU A 73 0.30 -0.93 0.08
C LEU A 73 -0.16 -1.04 1.54
N ARG A 74 -1.09 -1.96 1.83
CA ARG A 74 -1.52 -2.25 3.22
C ARG A 74 -0.37 -2.72 4.10
N SER A 75 0.38 -3.72 3.63
CA SER A 75 1.52 -4.25 4.38
C SER A 75 2.56 -3.17 4.69
N ILE A 76 2.82 -2.25 3.75
CA ILE A 76 3.73 -1.12 3.96
C ILE A 76 3.19 -0.18 5.04
N LEU A 77 1.90 0.14 5.00
CA LEU A 77 1.26 1.04 5.97
C LEU A 77 1.25 0.46 7.38
N GLU A 78 0.94 -0.82 7.52
CA GLU A 78 1.01 -1.53 8.81
C GLU A 78 2.44 -1.50 9.37
N ALA A 79 3.44 -1.82 8.54
CA ALA A 79 4.84 -1.79 8.95
C ALA A 79 5.29 -0.37 9.36
N ALA A 80 4.88 0.66 8.62
CA ALA A 80 5.18 2.05 8.94
C ALA A 80 4.55 2.47 10.29
N ARG A 81 3.29 2.09 10.53
CA ARG A 81 2.59 2.35 11.80
C ARG A 81 3.25 1.62 12.97
N ALA A 82 3.62 0.36 12.79
CA ALA A 82 4.30 -0.42 13.81
C ALA A 82 5.62 0.23 14.23
N ARG A 83 6.39 0.76 13.26
CA ARG A 83 7.62 1.52 13.54
C ARG A 83 7.34 2.83 14.28
N ALA A 84 6.39 3.63 13.78
CA ALA A 84 6.03 4.90 14.42
C ALA A 84 5.54 4.73 15.87
N ALA A 85 4.77 3.67 16.15
CA ALA A 85 4.31 3.35 17.50
C ALA A 85 5.44 2.83 18.41
N ALA A 86 6.46 2.19 17.85
CA ALA A 86 7.64 1.75 18.60
C ALA A 86 8.54 2.92 18.99
N ASP A 87 8.68 3.92 18.13
CA ASP A 87 9.52 5.11 18.35
C ASP A 87 8.95 6.07 19.42
N ILE A 88 7.67 5.93 19.80
CA ILE A 88 7.02 6.74 20.85
C ILE A 88 7.38 6.24 22.27
N ARG A 89 8.08 5.10 22.42
CA ARG A 89 8.38 4.45 23.71
C ARG A 89 9.72 4.84 24.33
#